data_AF-X1CUG6-F1
#
_entry.id   AF-X1CUG6-F1
#
_cell.length_a   1.000
_cell.length_b   1.000
_cell.length_c   1.000
_cell.angle_alpha   90.00
_cell.angle_beta   90.00
_cell.angle_gamma   90.00
#
_symmetry.space_group_name_H-M   'P 1'
#
loop_
_entity.id
_entity.type
_entity.pdbx_description
1 polymer ?
#
loop_
_entity_poly.entity_id
_entity_poly.type
_entity_poly.pdbx_seq_one_letter_code
_entity_poly.pdbx_strand_id
1 'polypeptide(L)'
;MLFLNRQEGAFTQPLHFQFVWGVLGGIPFTPRNLALLLDLKPPNATWSVCGVSKQQFQGGLCAAAWGGHIRVGLEDNTRVVSGELAKGSYEQVAWAKKVTEVAGREIAQGEEARKIFHLKQEHVIL
;
A
#
# COMPACT_ATOMS: atom_id res chain seq x y z
N MET A 1 2.12 -16.69 3.80
CA MET A 1 3.00 -15.67 4.42
C MET A 1 3.82 -16.24 5.56
N LEU A 2 3.21 -16.99 6.50
CA LEU A 2 3.92 -17.69 7.59
C LEU A 2 5.11 -18.56 7.13
N PHE A 3 5.03 -19.21 5.95
CA PHE A 3 6.13 -20.00 5.41
C PHE A 3 7.36 -19.16 5.00
N LEU A 4 7.15 -17.96 4.45
CA LEU A 4 8.24 -17.07 4.02
C LEU A 4 9.09 -16.60 5.20
N ASN A 5 8.46 -16.37 6.35
CA ASN A 5 9.16 -15.93 7.57
C ASN A 5 9.96 -17.06 8.25
N ARG A 6 9.76 -18.32 7.86
CA ARG A 6 10.48 -19.48 8.41
C ARG A 6 11.66 -19.93 7.56
N GLN A 7 11.90 -19.26 6.43
CA GLN A 7 13.03 -19.50 5.54
C GLN A 7 14.19 -18.62 5.98
N GLU A 8 14.93 -19.05 7.00
CA GLU A 8 16.09 -18.32 7.51
C GLU A 8 17.09 -18.02 6.37
N GLY A 9 17.54 -16.77 6.29
CA GLY A 9 18.53 -16.31 5.31
C GLY A 9 17.98 -16.04 3.89
N ALA A 10 16.75 -16.43 3.56
CA ALA A 10 16.20 -16.20 2.21
C ALA A 10 15.79 -14.74 1.96
N PHE A 11 15.37 -14.01 3.00
CA PHE A 11 14.91 -12.63 2.91
C PHE A 11 15.48 -11.76 4.04
N THR A 12 15.86 -10.52 3.70
CA THR A 12 16.24 -9.50 4.69
C THR A 12 15.00 -8.99 5.42
N GLN A 13 15.11 -8.89 6.74
CA GLN A 13 14.05 -8.40 7.63
C GLN A 13 14.23 -6.90 7.93
N PRO A 14 13.14 -6.17 8.26
CA PRO A 14 11.75 -6.62 8.24
C PRO A 14 11.16 -6.69 6.82
N LEU A 15 10.23 -7.63 6.60
CA LEU A 15 9.53 -7.74 5.33
C LEU A 15 8.53 -6.61 5.09
N HIS A 16 8.25 -6.34 3.81
CA HIS A 16 7.17 -5.49 3.35
C HIS A 16 6.19 -6.29 2.48
N PHE A 17 4.89 -6.17 2.75
CA PHE A 17 3.85 -6.86 1.97
C PHE A 17 2.95 -5.86 1.23
N GLN A 18 2.86 -5.99 -0.08
CA GLN A 18 1.90 -5.26 -0.91
C GLN A 18 0.69 -6.15 -1.20
N PHE A 19 -0.49 -5.78 -0.72
CA PHE A 19 -1.72 -6.49 -1.02
C PHE A 19 -2.38 -5.88 -2.27
N VAL A 20 -2.43 -6.66 -3.34
CA VAL A 20 -2.98 -6.26 -4.64
C VAL A 20 -4.41 -6.79 -4.79
N TRP A 21 -5.38 -5.89 -4.93
CA TRP A 21 -6.80 -6.24 -4.93
C TRP A 21 -7.45 -6.14 -6.31
N GLY A 22 -8.36 -7.08 -6.61
CA GLY A 22 -9.29 -6.93 -7.73
C GLY A 22 -8.72 -7.22 -9.12
N VAL A 23 -7.51 -7.77 -9.21
CA VAL A 23 -6.98 -8.35 -10.45
C VAL A 23 -7.83 -9.57 -10.84
N LEU A 24 -8.07 -9.79 -12.13
CA LEU A 24 -8.77 -10.98 -12.60
C LEU A 24 -8.02 -12.25 -12.18
N GLY A 25 -8.70 -13.14 -11.45
CA GLY A 25 -8.12 -14.35 -10.85
C GLY A 25 -7.46 -14.11 -9.48
N GLY A 26 -7.37 -12.86 -9.03
CA GLY A 26 -6.91 -12.49 -7.70
C GLY A 26 -8.04 -12.40 -6.66
N ILE A 27 -7.67 -12.00 -5.45
CA ILE A 27 -8.60 -11.79 -4.35
C ILE A 27 -9.32 -10.43 -4.51
N PRO A 28 -10.66 -10.37 -4.40
CA PRO A 28 -11.37 -9.10 -4.40
C PRO A 28 -11.16 -8.37 -3.07
N PHE A 29 -11.16 -7.04 -3.12
CA PHE A 29 -11.14 -6.22 -1.92
C PHE A 29 -12.42 -6.42 -1.11
N THR A 30 -12.26 -6.82 0.14
CA THR A 30 -13.25 -6.64 1.20
C THR A 30 -12.49 -6.36 2.51
N PRO A 31 -13.06 -5.61 3.47
CA PRO A 31 -12.43 -5.43 4.78
C PRO A 31 -12.13 -6.77 5.49
N ARG A 32 -12.98 -7.79 5.30
CA ARG A 32 -12.77 -9.15 5.82
C ARG A 32 -11.52 -9.79 5.23
N ASN A 33 -11.33 -9.72 3.91
CA ASN A 33 -10.16 -10.28 3.24
C ASN A 33 -8.88 -9.57 3.68
N LEU A 34 -8.92 -8.23 3.83
CA LEU A 34 -7.78 -7.48 4.36
C LEU A 34 -7.44 -7.93 5.78
N ALA A 35 -8.42 -8.01 6.68
CA ALA A 35 -8.18 -8.47 8.06
C ALA A 35 -7.53 -9.85 8.11
N LEU A 36 -8.05 -10.81 7.32
CA LEU A 36 -7.47 -12.15 7.23
C LEU A 36 -5.99 -12.12 6.80
N LEU A 37 -5.65 -11.33 5.78
CA LEU A 37 -4.26 -11.24 5.32
C LEU A 37 -3.34 -10.54 6.33
N LEU A 38 -3.86 -9.56 7.08
CA LEU A 38 -3.13 -8.91 8.17
C LEU A 38 -2.82 -9.87 9.32
N ASP A 39 -3.73 -10.79 9.65
CA ASP A 39 -3.48 -11.83 10.67
C ASP A 39 -2.41 -12.84 10.22
N LEU A 40 -2.21 -13.00 8.91
CA LEU A 40 -1.25 -13.96 8.34
C LEU A 40 0.15 -13.36 8.12
N LYS A 41 0.30 -12.04 8.15
CA LYS A 41 1.59 -11.37 7.95
C LYS A 41 2.46 -11.52 9.22
N PRO A 42 3.80 -11.55 9.09
CA PRO A 42 4.68 -11.50 10.26
C PRO A 42 4.46 -10.22 11.10
N PRO A 43 4.53 -10.27 12.45
CA PRO A 43 4.23 -9.12 13.31
C PRO A 43 4.99 -7.84 12.94
N ASN A 44 6.29 -7.96 12.64
CA ASN A 44 7.17 -6.82 12.35
C ASN A 44 7.15 -6.37 10.87
N ALA A 45 6.35 -7.00 10.02
CA ALA A 45 6.28 -6.64 8.62
C ALA A 45 5.39 -5.41 8.41
N THR A 46 5.89 -4.46 7.60
CA THR A 46 5.09 -3.35 7.08
C THR A 46 4.18 -3.84 5.96
N TRP A 47 3.13 -3.08 5.65
CA TRP A 47 2.19 -3.48 4.61
C TRP A 47 1.57 -2.30 3.88
N SER A 48 1.21 -2.53 2.61
CA SER A 48 0.56 -1.55 1.74
C SER A 48 -0.60 -2.21 0.99
N VAL A 49 -1.45 -1.39 0.39
CA VAL A 49 -2.49 -1.85 -0.53
C VAL A 49 -2.45 -1.09 -1.85
N CYS A 50 -2.76 -1.78 -2.94
CA CYS A 50 -3.25 -1.19 -4.18
C CYS A 50 -4.46 -1.99 -4.69
N GLY A 51 -5.27 -1.40 -5.56
CA GLY A 51 -6.44 -2.09 -6.07
C GLY A 51 -6.78 -1.65 -7.49
N VAL A 52 -7.26 -2.59 -8.29
CA VAL A 52 -7.68 -2.32 -9.66
C VAL A 52 -8.93 -1.45 -9.66
N SER A 53 -8.88 -0.35 -10.41
CA SER A 53 -10.01 0.57 -10.57
C SER A 53 -10.57 1.05 -9.22
N LYS A 54 -11.89 0.94 -8.99
CA LYS A 54 -12.58 1.40 -7.77
C LYS A 54 -12.03 0.78 -6.48
N GLN A 55 -11.41 -0.40 -6.55
CA GLN A 55 -10.86 -1.06 -5.36
C GLN A 55 -9.62 -0.34 -4.79
N GLN A 56 -8.94 0.50 -5.59
CA GLN A 56 -7.89 1.41 -5.11
C GLN A 56 -8.39 2.25 -3.93
N PHE A 57 -9.58 2.84 -4.05
CA PHE A 57 -10.10 3.78 -3.06
C PHE A 57 -10.60 3.07 -1.80
N GLN A 58 -11.24 1.91 -1.96
CA GLN A 58 -11.73 1.11 -0.85
C GLN A 58 -10.57 0.58 0.01
N GLY A 59 -9.54 0.03 -0.66
CA GLY A 59 -8.32 -0.40 0.01
C GLY A 59 -7.60 0.75 0.69
N GLY A 60 -7.39 1.87 -0.01
CA GLY A 60 -6.68 3.02 0.52
C GLY A 60 -7.34 3.61 1.79
N LEU A 61 -8.67 3.66 1.86
CA LEU A 61 -9.39 4.10 3.06
C LEU A 61 -9.14 3.17 4.26
N CYS A 62 -9.22 1.86 4.06
CA CYS A 62 -8.91 0.91 5.13
C CYS A 62 -7.43 0.96 5.55
N ALA A 63 -6.51 1.10 4.59
CA ALA A 63 -5.08 1.24 4.89
C ALA A 63 -4.78 2.52 5.66
N ALA A 64 -5.41 3.65 5.31
CA ALA A 64 -5.30 4.89 6.09
C ALA A 64 -5.69 4.65 7.56
N ALA A 65 -6.88 4.08 7.78
CA ALA A 65 -7.45 3.88 9.11
C ALA A 65 -6.75 2.80 9.95
N TRP A 66 -6.22 1.74 9.32
CA TRP A 66 -5.67 0.57 10.02
C TRP A 66 -4.14 0.59 10.12
N GLY A 67 -3.50 1.71 9.78
CA GLY A 67 -2.05 1.86 9.92
C GLY A 67 -1.21 1.27 8.78
N GLY A 68 -1.82 1.00 7.62
CA GLY A 68 -1.11 0.55 6.41
C GLY A 68 -0.57 1.70 5.55
N HIS A 69 0.18 1.36 4.51
CA HIS A 69 0.57 2.28 3.45
C HIS A 69 -0.41 2.20 2.27
N ILE A 70 -0.42 3.23 1.42
CA ILE A 70 -1.32 3.34 0.27
C ILE A 70 -0.48 3.45 -1.00
N ARG A 71 -0.78 2.62 -2.00
CA ARG A 71 -0.30 2.77 -3.38
C ARG A 71 -1.48 3.22 -4.26
N VAL A 72 -1.22 4.25 -5.05
CA VAL A 72 -2.12 4.79 -6.07
C VAL A 72 -1.33 5.07 -7.35
N GLY A 73 -2.01 5.16 -8.48
CA GLY A 73 -1.42 5.63 -9.73
C GLY A 73 -2.22 5.17 -10.94
N LEU A 74 -1.92 5.79 -12.09
CA LEU A 74 -2.55 5.43 -13.36
C LEU A 74 -2.30 3.96 -13.78
N GLU A 75 -1.27 3.32 -13.23
CA GLU A 75 -1.00 1.88 -13.40
C GLU A 75 -2.16 1.02 -12.87
N ASP A 76 -2.68 1.36 -11.68
CA ASP A 76 -3.69 0.55 -10.99
C ASP A 76 -5.12 1.01 -11.35
N ASN A 77 -5.29 2.30 -11.63
CA ASN A 77 -6.60 2.89 -11.93
C ASN A 77 -6.47 4.14 -12.81
N THR A 78 -7.16 4.17 -13.96
CA THR A 78 -7.16 5.33 -14.88
C THR A 78 -8.15 6.43 -14.48
N ARG A 79 -8.87 6.27 -13.37
CA ARG A 79 -9.96 7.15 -12.93
C ARG A 79 -9.71 7.73 -11.54
N VAL A 80 -10.32 8.89 -11.26
CA VAL A 80 -10.40 9.46 -9.92
C VAL A 80 -11.60 8.90 -9.14
N VAL A 81 -11.73 9.26 -7.87
CA VAL A 81 -12.77 8.71 -6.97
C VAL A 81 -14.19 9.04 -7.44
N SER A 82 -14.40 10.15 -8.17
CA SER A 82 -15.68 10.49 -8.81
C SER A 82 -16.07 9.52 -9.93
N GLY A 83 -15.11 8.76 -10.45
CA GLY A 83 -15.27 7.88 -11.62
C GLY A 83 -14.88 8.54 -12.95
N GLU A 84 -14.53 9.82 -12.97
CA GLU A 84 -14.00 10.49 -14.16
C GLU A 84 -12.57 10.01 -14.47
N LEU A 85 -12.13 10.15 -15.73
CA LEU A 85 -10.73 9.87 -16.07
C LEU A 85 -9.80 10.82 -15.33
N ALA A 86 -8.74 10.26 -14.76
CA ALA A 86 -7.72 11.05 -14.09
C ALA A 86 -6.91 11.83 -15.14
N LYS A 87 -6.68 13.11 -14.87
CA LYS A 87 -5.78 13.98 -15.65
C LYS A 87 -4.31 13.62 -15.43
N GLY A 88 -4.01 12.94 -14.32
CA GLY A 88 -2.69 12.44 -13.98
C GLY A 88 -2.69 11.73 -12.63
N SER A 89 -1.61 10.99 -12.34
CA SER A 89 -1.45 10.31 -11.03
C SER A 89 -1.51 11.29 -9.85
N TYR A 90 -1.19 12.57 -10.06
CA TYR A 90 -1.21 13.60 -9.00
C TYR A 90 -2.60 13.77 -8.36
N GLU A 91 -3.70 13.55 -9.10
CA GLU A 91 -5.05 13.66 -8.53
C GLU A 91 -5.31 12.53 -7.53
N GLN A 92 -4.79 11.34 -7.80
CA GLN A 92 -4.91 10.20 -6.90
C GLN A 92 -3.96 10.30 -5.71
N VAL A 93 -2.78 10.88 -5.90
CA VAL A 93 -1.85 11.22 -4.80
C VAL A 93 -2.48 12.25 -3.88
N ALA A 94 -3.12 13.29 -4.43
CA ALA A 94 -3.84 14.29 -3.64
C ALA A 94 -4.99 13.66 -2.83
N TRP A 95 -5.72 12.71 -3.43
CA TRP A 95 -6.72 11.92 -2.71
C TRP A 95 -6.09 11.08 -1.58
N ALA A 96 -4.99 10.37 -1.85
CA ALA A 96 -4.29 9.55 -0.86
C ALA A 96 -3.79 10.38 0.33
N LYS A 97 -3.24 11.58 0.05
CA LYS A 97 -2.85 12.56 1.07
C LYS A 97 -4.03 12.96 1.94
N LYS A 98 -5.14 13.38 1.32
CA LYS A 98 -6.35 13.81 2.03
C LYS A 98 -6.90 12.73 2.96
N VAL A 99 -7.00 11.47 2.49
CA VAL A 99 -7.54 10.38 3.34
C VAL A 99 -6.59 10.02 4.48
N THR A 100 -5.28 10.16 4.27
CA THR A 100 -4.28 9.94 5.32
C THR A 100 -4.38 11.01 6.41
N GLU A 101 -4.52 12.28 6.02
CA GLU A 101 -4.73 13.40 6.96
C GLU A 101 -6.03 13.24 7.76
N VAL A 102 -7.13 12.85 7.10
CA VAL A 102 -8.43 12.57 7.77
C VAL A 102 -8.31 11.43 8.79
N ALA A 103 -7.44 10.45 8.54
CA ALA A 103 -7.16 9.36 9.48
C ALA A 103 -6.22 9.77 10.63
N GLY A 104 -5.83 11.05 10.72
CA GLY A 104 -4.93 11.57 11.75
C GLY A 104 -3.47 11.15 11.57
N ARG A 105 -3.06 10.85 10.33
CA ARG A 105 -1.71 10.38 9.99
C ARG A 105 -1.01 11.37 9.05
N GLU A 106 0.31 11.34 9.08
CA GLU A 106 1.17 12.16 8.23
C GLU A 106 1.72 11.34 7.05
N ILE A 107 2.06 12.04 5.96
CA ILE A 107 2.69 11.43 4.78
C ILE A 107 4.21 11.43 4.96
N ALA A 108 4.79 10.24 4.90
CA ALA A 108 6.24 10.06 4.93
C ALA A 108 6.89 10.70 3.69
N GLN A 109 7.88 11.56 3.93
CA GLN A 109 8.80 12.05 2.91
C GLN A 109 9.74 10.94 2.44
N GLY A 110 10.44 11.16 1.31
CA GLY A 110 11.32 10.15 0.71
C GLY A 110 12.34 9.55 1.68
N GLU A 111 12.99 10.39 2.51
CA GLU A 111 13.95 9.90 3.50
C GLU A 111 13.32 9.17 4.68
N GLU A 112 12.10 9.54 5.06
CA GLU A 112 11.35 8.82 6.08
C GLU A 112 10.91 7.45 5.55
N ALA A 113 10.47 7.37 4.30
CA ALA A 113 10.13 6.12 3.64
C ALA A 113 11.35 5.18 3.56
N ARG A 114 12.55 5.71 3.24
CA ARG A 114 13.79 4.90 3.28
C ARG A 114 14.05 4.31 4.66
N LYS A 115 13.85 5.09 5.72
CA LYS A 115 14.01 4.61 7.11
C LYS A 115 12.95 3.55 7.47
N ILE A 116 11.68 3.80 7.15
CA ILE A 116 10.57 2.87 7.41
C ILE A 116 10.81 1.52 6.72
N PHE A 117 11.30 1.54 5.47
CA PHE A 117 11.53 0.34 4.68
C PHE A 117 12.95 -0.22 4.80
N HIS A 118 13.79 0.32 5.69
CA HIS A 118 15.16 -0.16 5.93
C HIS A 118 16.00 -0.24 4.64
N LEU A 119 15.78 0.71 3.73
CA LEU A 119 16.49 0.75 2.46
C LEU A 119 17.92 1.23 2.67
N LYS A 120 18.84 0.71 1.86
CA LYS A 120 20.22 1.19 1.83
C LYS A 120 20.24 2.67 1.47
N GLN A 121 21.07 3.44 2.18
CA GLN A 121 21.36 4.83 1.84
C GLN A 121 22.44 4.86 0.75
N GLU A 122 22.10 4.39 -0.45
CA GLU A 122 22.97 4.57 -1.61
C GLU A 122 22.61 5.91 -2.27
N HIS A 123 23.62 6.75 -2.48
CA HIS A 123 23.49 7.95 -3.30
C HIS A 123 23.20 7.51 -4.74
N VAL A 124 21.94 7.66 -5.17
CA VAL A 124 21.63 7.66 -6.59
C VAL A 124 22.15 8.99 -7.13
N ILE A 125 23.33 8.98 -7.75
CA ILE A 125 23.79 10.09 -8.56
C ILE A 125 22.85 10.12 -9.77
N LEU A 126 22.00 11.14 -9.82
CA LEU A 126 21.15 11.44 -10.97
C LEU A 126 21.95 12.21 -12.02
#